data_AF-A0A369XWU4-F1
#
_entry.id   AF-A0A369XWU4-F1
#
_cell.length_a   1.000
_cell.length_b   1.000
_cell.length_c   1.000
_cell.angle_alpha   90.00
_cell.angle_beta   90.00
_cell.angle_gamma   90.00
#
_symmetry.space_group_name_H-M   'P 1'
#
loop_
_entity.id
_entity.type
_entity.pdbx_description
1 polymer ?
#
loop_
_entity_poly.entity_id
_entity_poly.type
_entity_poly.pdbx_seq_one_letter_code
_entity_poly.pdbx_strand_id
1 'polypeptide(L)' 'MSRSKHYYNYIVDIIEKINRIKSKIKDVEFEEFIENNDLQEIIEYNLMIIGEAISKIPSEILELEKYLNIMAKNENID' A
#
# COMPACT_ATOMS: atom_id res chain seq x y z
N MET A 1 4.98 -1.37 -24.11
CA MET A 1 4.43 -0.69 -22.91
C MET A 1 5.56 0.05 -22.20
N SER A 2 5.37 1.32 -21.83
CA SER A 2 6.40 2.08 -21.09
C SER A 2 6.60 1.51 -19.68
N ARG A 3 7.85 1.41 -19.21
CA ARG A 3 8.18 0.98 -17.83
C ARG A 3 7.43 1.80 -16.77
N SER A 4 7.24 3.10 -17.00
CA SER A 4 6.51 4.00 -16.10
C SER A 4 5.04 3.60 -15.90
N LYS A 5 4.36 3.15 -16.96
CA LYS A 5 2.96 2.73 -16.90
C LYS A 5 2.79 1.42 -16.12
N HIS A 6 3.81 0.57 -16.12
CA HIS A 6 3.79 -0.71 -15.41
C HIS A 6 3.88 -0.52 -13.89
N TYR A 7 4.78 0.35 -13.42
CA TYR A 7 4.88 0.67 -11.99
C TYR A 7 3.66 1.41 -11.46
N TYR A 8 3.06 2.28 -12.29
CA TYR A 8 1.79 2.93 -11.95
C TYR A 8 0.69 1.91 -11.64
N ASN A 9 0.57 0.84 -12.44
CA ASN A 9 -0.42 -0.21 -12.19
C ASN A 9 -0.20 -0.90 -10.84
N TYR A 10 1.05 -1.21 -10.48
CA TYR A 10 1.34 -1.78 -9.16
C TYR A 10 0.97 -0.84 -8.01
N ILE A 11 1.23 0.46 -8.16
CA ILE A 11 0.85 1.46 -7.15
C ILE A 11 -0.69 1.52 -7.02
N VAL A 12 -1.41 1.51 -8.14
CA VAL A 12 -2.88 1.49 -8.14
C VAL A 12 -3.41 0.23 -7.43
N ASP A 13 -2.85 -0.94 -7.74
CA ASP A 13 -3.23 -2.20 -7.11
C ASP A 13 -3.00 -2.16 -5.59
N ILE A 14 -1.84 -1.65 -5.15
CA ILE A 14 -1.52 -1.49 -3.73
C ILE A 14 -2.56 -0.59 -3.04
N ILE A 15 -2.88 0.56 -3.63
CA ILE A 15 -3.87 1.49 -3.08
C ILE A 15 -5.24 0.82 -2.98
N GLU A 16 -5.65 0.06 -4.00
CA GLU A 16 -6.92 -0.68 -3.98
C GLU A 16 -6.95 -1.70 -2.82
N LYS A 17 -5.89 -2.49 -2.62
CA LYS A 17 -5.82 -3.47 -1.53
C LYS A 17 -5.82 -2.81 -0.16
N ILE A 18 -5.11 -1.69 0.02
CA ILE A 18 -5.16 -0.90 1.26
C ILE A 18 -6.59 -0.43 1.55
N ASN A 19 -7.28 0.11 0.55
CA ASN A 19 -8.66 0.57 0.71
C ASN A 19 -9.62 -0.60 1.02
N ARG A 20 -9.39 -1.76 0.43
CA ARG A 20 -10.15 -2.98 0.72
C ARG A 20 -9.94 -3.45 2.15
N ILE A 21 -8.71 -3.48 2.63
CA ILE A 21 -8.41 -3.81 4.04
C ILE A 21 -9.13 -2.83 4.96
N LYS A 22 -8.97 -1.52 4.75
CA LYS A 22 -9.64 -0.47 5.55
C LYS A 22 -11.15 -0.64 5.57
N SER A 23 -11.76 -0.92 4.42
CA SER A 23 -13.21 -1.16 4.31
C SER A 23 -13.65 -2.40 5.11
N LYS A 24 -12.85 -3.47 5.09
CA LYS A 24 -13.15 -4.72 5.77
C LYS A 24 -13.04 -4.64 7.30
N ILE A 25 -12.17 -3.78 7.82
CA ILE A 25 -11.94 -3.63 9.27
C ILE A 25 -12.63 -2.41 9.90
N LYS A 26 -13.25 -1.55 9.09
CA LYS A 26 -13.70 -0.22 9.54
C LYS A 26 -14.60 -0.25 10.77
N ASP A 27 -15.49 -1.23 10.82
CA ASP A 27 -16.53 -1.37 11.84
C ASP A 27 -16.38 -2.73 12.56
N VAL A 28 -15.15 -3.26 12.61
CA VAL A 28 -14.82 -4.54 13.25
C VAL A 28 -14.03 -4.24 14.52
N GLU A 29 -14.58 -4.65 15.67
CA GLU A 29 -13.87 -4.56 16.95
C GLU A 29 -12.76 -5.62 17.03
N PHE A 30 -11.78 -5.38 17.90
CA PHE A 30 -10.61 -6.26 18.00
C PHE A 30 -10.99 -7.70 18.37
N GLU A 31 -11.91 -7.87 19.32
CA GLU A 31 -12.41 -9.18 19.75
C GLU A 31 -13.13 -9.92 18.62
N GLU A 32 -13.89 -9.20 17.79
CA GLU A 32 -14.54 -9.78 16.61
C GLU A 32 -13.50 -10.20 15.55
N PHE A 33 -12.44 -9.40 15.38
CA PHE A 33 -11.37 -9.69 14.45
C PHE A 33 -10.62 -10.98 14.81
N ILE A 34 -10.25 -11.16 16.08
CA ILE A 34 -9.50 -12.35 16.52
C ILE A 34 -10.29 -13.66 16.39
N GLU A 35 -11.62 -13.60 16.46
CA GLU A 35 -12.50 -14.77 16.31
C GLU A 35 -12.86 -15.07 14.84
N ASN A 36 -12.62 -14.11 13.93
CA ASN A 36 -13.00 -14.23 12.52
C ASN A 36 -11.81 -14.60 11.61
N ASN A 37 -11.55 -15.92 11.51
CA ASN A 37 -10.47 -16.46 10.69
C ASN A 37 -10.60 -16.09 9.20
N ASP A 38 -11.81 -16.06 8.65
CA ASP A 38 -12.04 -15.71 7.24
C ASP A 38 -11.64 -14.25 6.96
N LEU A 39 -11.96 -13.35 7.90
CA LEU A 39 -11.54 -11.95 7.80
C LEU A 39 -10.03 -11.81 7.91
N GLN A 40 -9.39 -12.54 8.82
CA GLN A 40 -7.92 -12.58 8.93
C GLN A 40 -7.27 -13.04 7.63
N GLU A 41 -7.74 -14.16 7.06
CA GLU A 41 -7.22 -14.70 5.79
C GLU A 41 -7.40 -13.72 4.62
N ILE A 42 -8.55 -13.03 4.54
CA ILE A 42 -8.78 -11.99 3.55
C ILE A 42 -7.76 -10.85 3.70
N ILE A 43 -7.49 -10.40 4.92
CA ILE A 43 -6.52 -9.32 5.15
C ILE A 43 -5.11 -9.79 4.79
N GLU A 44 -4.70 -10.96 5.26
CA GLU A 44 -3.39 -11.56 4.96
C GLU A 44 -3.18 -11.69 3.45
N TYR A 45 -4.19 -12.15 2.70
CA TYR A 45 -4.13 -12.25 1.25
C TYR A 45 -3.96 -10.89 0.57
N ASN A 46 -4.66 -9.85 1.03
CA ASN A 46 -4.48 -8.50 0.51
C ASN A 46 -3.08 -7.94 0.82
N LEU A 47 -2.54 -8.22 2.02
CA LEU A 47 -1.18 -7.86 2.39
C LEU A 47 -0.13 -8.59 1.55
N MET A 48 -0.35 -9.87 1.24
CA MET A 48 0.51 -10.66 0.36
C MET A 48 0.57 -10.05 -1.05
N ILE A 49 -0.57 -9.69 -1.63
CA ILE A 49 -0.61 -9.01 -2.94
C ILE A 49 0.15 -7.69 -2.90
N ILE A 50 -0.02 -6.90 -1.84
CA ILE A 50 0.72 -5.65 -1.65
C ILE A 50 2.23 -5.93 -1.61
N GLY A 51 2.68 -6.91 -0.82
CA GLY A 51 4.08 -7.30 -0.73
C GLY A 51 4.65 -7.77 -2.07
N GLU A 52 3.87 -8.54 -2.83
CA GLU A 52 4.24 -8.96 -4.18
C GLU A 52 4.39 -7.75 -5.11
N ALA A 53 3.41 -6.84 -5.15
CA ALA A 53 3.45 -5.64 -5.99
C ALA A 53 4.65 -4.75 -5.65
N ILE A 54 4.94 -4.54 -4.36
CA ILE A 54 6.12 -3.79 -3.90
C ILE A 54 7.42 -4.45 -4.40
N SER A 55 7.52 -5.79 -4.33
CA SER A 55 8.71 -6.51 -4.79
C SER A 55 9.00 -6.36 -6.29
N LYS A 56 8.02 -5.90 -7.08
CA LYS A 56 8.16 -5.64 -8.52
C LYS A 56 8.50 -4.19 -8.86
N ILE A 57 8.45 -3.29 -7.89
CA ILE A 57 8.81 -1.88 -8.05
C ILE A 57 10.28 -1.71 -7.64
N PRO A 58 11.16 -1.20 -8.52
CA PRO A 58 12.54 -0.88 -8.17
C PRO A 58 12.61 0.09 -6.98
N SER A 59 13.57 -0.12 -6.08
CA SER A 59 13.74 0.68 -4.86
C SER A 59 13.94 2.17 -5.15
N GLU A 60 14.56 2.50 -6.28
CA GLU A 60 14.76 3.89 -6.71
C GLU A 60 13.43 4.63 -6.93
N ILE A 61 12.36 3.92 -7.29
CA ILE A 61 11.02 4.50 -7.48
C ILE A 61 10.31 4.67 -6.14
N LEU A 62 10.48 3.73 -5.22
CA LEU A 62 9.93 3.82 -3.87
C LEU A 62 10.61 4.94 -3.06
N GLU A 63 11.91 5.15 -3.28
CA GLU A 63 12.69 6.21 -2.60
C GLU A 63 12.49 7.60 -3.22
N LEU A 64 12.05 7.72 -4.47
CA LEU A 64 11.77 9.01 -5.12
C LEU A 64 10.71 9.82 -4.35
N GLU A 65 9.73 9.17 -3.72
CA GLU A 65 8.73 9.83 -2.88
C GLU A 65 9.35 10.41 -1.59
N LYS A 66 10.37 9.73 -1.04
CA LYS A 66 11.16 10.21 0.10
C LYS A 66 11.98 11.44 -0.30
N TYR A 67 12.60 11.43 -1.49
CA TYR A 67 13.33 12.58 -2.03
C TYR A 67 12.41 13.78 -2.32
N LEU A 68 11.25 13.57 -2.94
CA LEU A 68 10.28 14.63 -3.23
C LEU A 68 9.69 15.24 -1.94
N ASN A 69 9.43 14.43 -0.91
CA ASN A 69 8.97 14.92 0.39
C ASN A 69 10.06 15.66 1.18
N ILE A 70 11.34 15.29 1.03
CA ILE A 70 12.46 16.04 1.61
C ILE A 70 12.60 17.40 0.90
N MET A 71 12.52 17.43 -0.44
CA MET A 71 12.60 18.67 -1.22
C MET A 71 11.43 19.63 -0.90
N ALA A 72 10.19 19.13 -0.85
CA ALA A 72 9.00 19.94 -0.52
C ALA A 72 9.01 20.49 0.92
N LYS A 73 9.70 19.82 1.85
CA LYS A 73 9.94 20.33 3.21
C LYS A 73 11.03 21.38 3.29
N ASN A 74 12.03 21.33 2.40
CA ASN A 74 13.12 22.31 2.36
C ASN A 74 12.73 23.63 1.65
N GLU A 75 11.61 23.67 0.93
CA GLU A 75 11.03 24.90 0.35
C GLU A 75 10.09 25.66 1.32
N ASN A 76 9.89 25.16 2.55
CA ASN A 76 9.15 25.83 3.63
C ASN A 76 10.06 26.10 4.86
N ILE A 77 11.28 26.58 4.61
CA ILE A 77 12.16 27.13 5.66
C ILE A 77 12.27 28.63 5.37
N ASP A 78 11.49 29.43 6.11
CA ASP A 78 11.79 30.84 6.37
C ASP A 78 13.06 30.95 7.24
#